data_AF-A0A9J6H9S4-F1
#
_entry.id   AF-A0A9J6H9S4-F1
#
_cell.length_a   1.000
_cell.length_b   1.000
_cell.length_c   1.000
_cell.angle_alpha   90.00
_cell.angle_beta   90.00
_cell.angle_gamma   90.00
#
_symmetry.space_group_name_H-M   'P 1'
#
loop_
_entity.id
_entity.type
_entity.pdbx_description
1 polymer ?
#
loop_
_entity_poly.entity_id
_entity_poly.type
_entity_poly.pdbx_seq_one_letter_code
_entity_poly.pdbx_strand_id
1 'polypeptide(L)'
;MAATGLMAEALQLLLFSPLSTFSVLVWLAALALHALSPRLQPRGSRPRLVARESDFSRFLATAIPALTQAYAPPAWARNPTVQSLLAATVLRRSTDVPFFRTHLQLRDRGLVALDWAGSTPSAPPANPDESLVIVLVLPELGRGPCSVGDTCRAIIGRGMRPVVLSQRGHAGCPLTTPRLQASALSSGRSSRGS
;
A
#
# COMPACT_ATOMS: atom_id res chain seq x y z
N MET A 1 -31.17 -26.14 52.19
CA MET A 1 -29.84 -26.21 52.86
C MET A 1 -28.68 -26.57 51.92
N ALA A 2 -28.89 -27.18 50.75
CA ALA A 2 -27.79 -27.52 49.82
C ALA A 2 -27.23 -26.32 49.02
N ALA A 3 -28.08 -25.37 48.62
CA ALA A 3 -27.67 -24.21 47.80
C ALA A 3 -26.73 -23.23 48.52
N THR A 4 -26.89 -23.08 49.84
CA THR A 4 -26.04 -22.20 50.67
C THR A 4 -24.63 -22.77 50.85
N GLY A 5 -24.48 -24.10 50.86
CA GLY A 5 -23.18 -24.77 50.93
C GLY A 5 -22.37 -24.64 49.64
N LEU A 6 -23.01 -24.82 48.49
CA LEU A 6 -22.35 -24.65 47.18
C LEU A 6 -21.89 -23.22 46.93
N MET A 7 -22.66 -22.22 47.38
CA MET A 7 -22.29 -20.81 47.25
C MET A 7 -21.11 -20.45 48.17
N ALA A 8 -21.06 -21.04 49.38
CA ALA A 8 -19.96 -20.84 50.32
C ALA A 8 -18.66 -21.53 49.86
N GLU A 9 -18.75 -22.74 49.31
CA GLU A 9 -17.60 -23.44 48.71
C GLU A 9 -17.05 -22.70 47.49
N ALA A 10 -17.93 -22.20 46.62
CA ALA A 10 -17.52 -21.38 45.48
C ALA A 10 -16.84 -20.08 45.93
N LEU A 11 -17.32 -19.46 47.01
CA LEU A 11 -16.73 -18.24 47.59
C LEU A 11 -15.36 -18.53 48.24
N GLN A 12 -15.22 -19.67 48.93
CA GLN A 12 -13.93 -20.11 49.49
C GLN A 12 -12.91 -20.45 48.40
N LEU A 13 -13.33 -21.10 47.31
CA LEU A 13 -12.46 -21.34 46.15
C LEU A 13 -12.03 -20.03 45.48
N LEU A 14 -12.92 -19.03 45.41
CA LEU A 14 -12.60 -17.69 44.90
C LEU A 14 -11.61 -16.93 45.82
N LEU A 15 -11.76 -17.06 47.13
CA LEU A 15 -10.94 -16.36 48.14
C LEU A 15 -9.57 -17.01 48.38
N PHE A 16 -9.44 -18.33 48.24
CA PHE A 16 -8.19 -19.08 48.47
C PHE A 16 -7.41 -19.43 47.20
N SER A 17 -7.97 -19.16 46.02
CA SER A 17 -7.19 -19.36 44.80
C SER A 17 -6.00 -18.38 44.80
N PRO A 18 -4.76 -18.86 44.61
CA PRO A 18 -3.61 -17.98 44.62
C PRO A 18 -3.79 -16.99 43.46
N LEU A 19 -3.41 -15.73 43.65
CA LEU A 19 -3.41 -14.69 42.60
C LEU A 19 -2.81 -15.20 41.27
N SER A 20 -1.96 -16.22 41.31
CA SER A 20 -1.41 -16.92 40.15
C SER A 20 -2.46 -17.61 39.27
N THR A 21 -3.54 -18.21 39.80
CA THR A 21 -4.57 -18.88 38.99
C THR A 21 -5.44 -17.88 38.23
N PHE A 22 -5.88 -16.79 38.89
CA PHE A 22 -6.53 -15.67 38.21
C PHE A 22 -5.60 -15.02 37.19
N SER A 23 -4.33 -14.82 37.52
CA SER A 23 -3.32 -14.32 36.58
C SER A 23 -3.17 -15.25 35.36
N VAL A 24 -3.05 -16.56 35.58
CA VAL A 24 -2.94 -17.56 34.50
C VAL A 24 -4.20 -17.59 33.63
N LEU A 25 -5.40 -17.53 34.21
CA LEU A 25 -6.65 -17.45 33.45
C LEU A 25 -6.74 -16.17 32.63
N VAL A 26 -6.34 -15.03 33.20
CA VAL A 26 -6.27 -13.75 32.48
C VAL A 26 -5.27 -13.83 31.33
N TRP A 27 -4.10 -14.42 31.54
CA TRP A 27 -3.10 -14.63 30.49
C TRP A 27 -3.57 -15.60 29.41
N LEU A 28 -4.22 -16.70 29.76
CA LEU A 28 -4.80 -17.64 28.80
C LEU A 28 -5.94 -17.01 28.00
N ALA A 29 -6.81 -16.24 28.65
CA ALA A 29 -7.86 -15.50 27.99
C ALA A 29 -7.28 -14.44 27.06
N ALA A 30 -6.28 -13.67 27.51
CA ALA A 30 -5.58 -12.68 26.67
C ALA A 30 -4.90 -13.33 25.46
N LEU A 31 -4.26 -14.49 25.64
CA LEU A 31 -3.60 -15.24 24.56
C LEU A 31 -4.63 -15.82 23.57
N ALA A 32 -5.76 -16.34 24.07
CA ALA A 32 -6.88 -16.77 23.26
C ALA A 32 -7.49 -15.60 22.47
N LEU A 33 -7.76 -14.46 23.12
CA LEU A 33 -8.22 -13.23 22.48
C LEU A 33 -7.22 -12.76 21.42
N HIS A 34 -5.91 -12.82 21.68
CA HIS A 34 -4.90 -12.45 20.70
C HIS A 34 -4.90 -13.40 19.49
N ALA A 35 -5.00 -14.72 19.73
CA ALA A 35 -5.08 -15.73 18.68
C ALA A 35 -6.40 -15.70 17.88
N LEU A 36 -7.52 -15.32 18.51
CA LEU A 36 -8.83 -15.16 17.86
C LEU A 36 -9.05 -13.77 17.24
N SER A 37 -8.35 -12.74 17.71
CA SER A 37 -8.45 -11.37 17.18
C SER A 37 -8.28 -11.28 15.66
N PRO A 38 -7.31 -11.96 15.00
CA PRO A 38 -7.20 -11.91 13.55
C PRO A 38 -8.35 -12.64 12.84
N ARG A 39 -9.10 -13.52 13.52
CA ARG A 39 -10.28 -14.21 12.96
C ARG A 39 -11.56 -13.39 13.07
N LEU A 40 -11.62 -12.50 14.06
CA LEU A 40 -12.73 -11.60 14.33
C LEU A 40 -12.61 -10.25 13.60
N GLN A 41 -11.41 -9.89 13.15
CA GLN A 41 -11.21 -8.72 12.30
C GLN A 41 -12.05 -8.85 11.02
N PRO A 42 -12.83 -7.82 10.67
CA PRO A 42 -13.65 -7.85 9.46
C PRO A 42 -12.77 -8.15 8.26
N ARG A 43 -13.21 -9.10 7.43
CA ARG A 43 -12.58 -9.41 6.14
C ARG A 43 -12.49 -8.10 5.32
N GLY A 44 -11.40 -7.92 4.59
CA GLY A 44 -11.14 -6.71 3.83
C GLY A 44 -12.34 -6.29 2.98
N SER A 45 -12.59 -4.99 2.91
CA SER A 45 -13.64 -4.44 2.04
C SER A 45 -13.32 -4.76 0.59
N ARG A 46 -14.36 -4.99 -0.21
CA ARG A 46 -14.20 -5.13 -1.66
C ARG A 46 -13.64 -3.81 -2.20
N PRO A 47 -12.60 -3.84 -3.05
CA PRO A 47 -12.10 -2.63 -3.69
C PRO A 47 -13.24 -1.99 -4.49
N ARG A 48 -13.39 -0.67 -4.38
CA ARG A 48 -14.41 0.09 -5.10
C ARG A 48 -13.71 0.94 -6.15
N LEU A 49 -14.02 0.70 -7.42
CA LEU A 49 -13.61 1.58 -8.51
C LEU A 49 -14.42 2.88 -8.41
N VAL A 50 -13.78 3.98 -7.98
CA VAL A 50 -14.36 5.32 -8.01
C VAL A 50 -13.86 6.01 -9.28
N ALA A 51 -14.62 5.88 -10.34
CA ALA A 51 -14.33 6.50 -11.63
C ALA A 51 -15.60 7.13 -12.20
N ARG A 52 -15.43 8.06 -13.15
CA ARG A 52 -16.55 8.54 -13.96
C ARG A 52 -17.11 7.37 -14.77
N GLU A 53 -18.43 7.22 -14.78
CA GLU A 53 -19.12 6.21 -15.58
C GLU A 53 -18.75 6.39 -17.07
N SER A 54 -18.02 5.42 -17.62
CA SER A 54 -17.49 5.45 -18.99
C SER A 54 -17.26 4.04 -19.54
N ASP A 55 -17.15 3.89 -20.85
CA ASP A 55 -16.85 2.58 -21.46
C ASP A 55 -15.51 2.02 -20.98
N PHE A 56 -14.55 2.91 -20.74
CA PHE A 56 -13.27 2.55 -20.15
C PHE A 56 -13.40 2.06 -18.69
N SER A 57 -14.24 2.68 -17.85
CA SER A 57 -14.44 2.20 -16.48
C SER A 57 -15.10 0.83 -16.43
N ARG A 58 -16.05 0.55 -17.35
CA ARG A 58 -16.65 -0.79 -17.49
C ARG A 58 -15.64 -1.81 -18.00
N PHE A 59 -14.80 -1.42 -18.96
CA PHE A 59 -13.71 -2.26 -19.43
C PHE A 59 -12.74 -2.61 -18.29
N LEU A 60 -12.32 -1.64 -17.47
CA LEU A 60 -11.44 -1.91 -16.32
C LEU A 60 -12.08 -2.86 -15.31
N ALA A 61 -13.37 -2.67 -15.00
CA ALA A 61 -14.08 -3.52 -14.05
C ALA A 61 -14.22 -4.97 -14.54
N THR A 62 -14.29 -5.19 -15.86
CA THR A 62 -14.41 -6.52 -16.47
C THR A 62 -13.05 -7.18 -16.73
N ALA A 63 -12.07 -6.40 -17.19
CA ALA A 63 -10.73 -6.89 -17.54
C ALA A 63 -9.83 -7.16 -16.33
N ILE A 64 -10.10 -6.57 -15.16
CA ILE A 64 -9.24 -6.67 -13.97
C ILE A 64 -10.01 -7.35 -12.82
N PRO A 65 -9.88 -8.68 -12.65
CA PRO A 65 -10.54 -9.43 -11.58
C PRO A 65 -10.19 -8.95 -10.17
N ALA A 66 -9.01 -8.37 -9.99
CA ALA A 66 -8.57 -7.80 -8.71
C ALA A 66 -9.49 -6.65 -8.22
N LEU A 67 -10.22 -5.98 -9.13
CA LEU A 67 -11.16 -4.92 -8.76
C LEU A 67 -12.52 -5.46 -8.26
N THR A 68 -12.81 -6.74 -8.45
CA THR A 68 -14.10 -7.35 -8.06
C THR A 68 -13.96 -8.30 -6.86
N GLN A 69 -12.75 -8.78 -6.57
CA GLN A 69 -12.49 -9.73 -5.49
C GLN A 69 -12.24 -9.02 -4.15
N ALA A 70 -12.81 -9.58 -3.06
CA ALA A 70 -12.51 -9.10 -1.71
C ALA A 70 -11.06 -9.45 -1.35
N TYR A 71 -10.29 -8.46 -0.93
CA TYR A 71 -8.92 -8.70 -0.47
C TYR A 71 -8.93 -9.42 0.88
N ALA A 72 -8.42 -10.64 0.91
CA ALA A 72 -8.25 -11.43 2.12
C ALA A 72 -6.76 -11.68 2.37
N PRO A 73 -6.11 -10.93 3.28
CA PRO A 73 -4.70 -11.16 3.55
C PRO A 73 -4.49 -12.54 4.20
N PRO A 74 -3.39 -13.23 3.85
CA PRO A 74 -3.01 -14.47 4.54
C PRO A 74 -2.78 -14.20 6.03
N ALA A 75 -2.95 -15.22 6.88
CA ALA A 75 -3.02 -15.04 8.33
C ALA A 75 -1.82 -14.29 8.94
N TRP A 76 -0.61 -14.51 8.41
CA TRP A 76 0.61 -13.82 8.84
C TRP A 76 0.64 -12.33 8.43
N ALA A 77 -0.03 -11.98 7.33
CA ALA A 77 -0.13 -10.61 6.81
C ALA A 77 -1.35 -9.87 7.36
N ARG A 78 -2.00 -10.33 8.42
CA ARG A 78 -3.09 -9.58 9.08
C ARG A 78 -2.59 -8.49 10.00
N ASN A 79 -1.37 -8.63 10.52
CA ASN A 79 -0.77 -7.66 11.43
C ASN A 79 0.04 -6.62 10.63
N PRO A 80 -0.33 -5.31 10.68
CA PRO A 80 0.38 -4.26 9.94
C PRO A 80 1.84 -4.08 10.39
N THR A 81 2.15 -4.39 11.65
CA THR A 81 3.52 -4.37 12.19
C THR A 81 4.37 -5.46 11.55
N VAL A 82 3.81 -6.66 11.39
CA VAL A 82 4.50 -7.78 10.71
C VAL A 82 4.71 -7.44 9.23
N GLN A 83 3.70 -6.89 8.55
CA GLN A 83 3.83 -6.43 7.17
C GLN A 83 4.96 -5.39 7.02
N SER A 84 4.99 -4.39 7.91
CA SER A 84 6.00 -3.33 7.88
C SER A 84 7.41 -3.85 8.18
N LEU A 85 7.53 -4.73 9.18
CA LEU A 85 8.80 -5.37 9.53
C LEU A 85 9.32 -6.24 8.39
N LEU A 86 8.45 -7.05 7.77
CA LEU A 86 8.80 -7.87 6.62
C LEU A 86 9.21 -7.00 5.42
N ALA A 87 8.46 -5.91 5.18
CA ALA A 87 8.79 -4.94 4.14
C ALA A 87 10.15 -4.25 4.38
N ALA A 88 10.51 -4.01 5.64
CA ALA A 88 11.79 -3.39 5.98
C ALA A 88 12.97 -4.36 5.99
N THR A 89 12.75 -5.63 6.34
CA THR A 89 13.83 -6.59 6.59
C THR A 89 14.04 -7.60 5.46
N VAL A 90 12.96 -8.15 4.89
CA VAL A 90 13.00 -9.25 3.91
C VAL A 90 12.77 -8.74 2.50
N LEU A 91 11.76 -7.88 2.31
CA LEU A 91 11.48 -7.26 1.02
C LEU A 91 12.39 -6.04 0.84
N ARG A 92 13.69 -6.28 0.75
CA ARG A 92 14.62 -5.23 0.31
C ARG A 92 14.14 -4.75 -1.06
N ARG A 93 13.74 -3.48 -1.13
CA ARG A 93 13.45 -2.84 -2.41
C ARG A 93 14.67 -2.96 -3.27
N SER A 94 14.52 -3.52 -4.46
CA SER A 94 15.70 -3.70 -5.28
C SER A 94 16.24 -2.34 -5.72
N THR A 95 17.53 -2.17 -5.48
CA THR A 95 18.34 -1.04 -5.96
C THR A 95 18.98 -1.33 -7.32
N ASP A 96 18.63 -2.48 -7.91
CA ASP A 96 19.34 -3.04 -9.07
C ASP A 96 18.90 -2.45 -10.40
N VAL A 97 17.91 -1.56 -10.39
CA VAL A 97 17.47 -0.85 -11.61
C VAL A 97 18.17 0.50 -11.65
N PRO A 98 19.06 0.76 -12.63
CA PRO A 98 19.67 2.07 -12.78
C PRO A 98 18.61 3.08 -13.21
N PHE A 99 18.61 4.26 -12.59
CA PHE A 99 17.71 5.36 -12.93
C PHE A 99 18.50 6.53 -13.51
N PHE A 100 18.08 7.01 -14.68
CA PHE A 100 18.66 8.17 -15.35
C PHE A 100 17.72 9.36 -15.22
N ARG A 101 18.16 10.39 -14.52
CA ARG A 101 17.36 11.58 -14.29
C ARG A 101 17.44 12.56 -15.45
N THR A 102 16.29 13.04 -15.88
CA THR A 102 16.14 14.17 -16.79
C THR A 102 15.22 15.21 -16.18
N HIS A 103 15.50 16.49 -16.39
CA HIS A 103 14.66 17.56 -15.86
C HIS A 103 13.82 18.14 -16.99
N LEU A 104 12.51 18.15 -16.79
CA LEU A 104 11.56 18.77 -17.69
C LEU A 104 11.14 20.12 -17.10
N GLN A 105 11.47 21.19 -17.81
CA GLN A 105 10.99 22.52 -17.49
C GLN A 105 9.59 22.70 -18.08
N LEU A 106 8.62 22.95 -17.22
CA LEU A 106 7.24 23.24 -17.61
C LEU A 106 7.12 24.70 -18.06
N ARG A 107 6.08 25.00 -18.83
CA ARG A 107 5.80 26.35 -19.37
C ARG A 107 5.66 27.42 -18.29
N ASP A 108 5.30 27.02 -17.08
CA ASP A 108 5.16 27.90 -15.90
C ASP A 108 6.48 28.11 -15.14
N ARG A 109 7.63 27.77 -15.74
CA ARG A 109 8.98 27.79 -15.13
C ARG A 109 9.17 26.82 -13.96
N GLY A 110 8.19 25.95 -13.73
CA GLY A 110 8.35 24.84 -12.82
C GLY A 110 9.25 23.75 -13.37
N LEU A 111 9.87 22.99 -12.49
CA LEU A 111 10.79 21.93 -12.86
C LEU A 111 10.30 20.61 -12.26
N VAL A 112 10.24 19.58 -13.11
CA VAL A 112 9.84 18.22 -12.74
C VAL A 112 10.94 17.27 -13.19
N ALA A 113 11.23 16.25 -12.40
CA ALA A 113 12.22 15.24 -12.75
C ALA A 113 11.55 14.00 -13.34
N LEU A 114 12.11 13.48 -14.42
CA LEU A 114 11.76 12.21 -15.05
C LEU A 114 12.94 11.26 -14.89
N ASP A 115 12.72 10.19 -14.13
CA ASP A 115 13.73 9.18 -13.84
C ASP A 115 13.47 7.94 -14.73
N TRP A 116 14.28 7.76 -15.77
CA TRP A 116 14.18 6.66 -16.72
C TRP A 116 14.82 5.40 -16.13
N ALA A 117 14.08 4.30 -16.04
CA ALA A 117 14.60 3.08 -15.46
C ALA A 117 15.23 2.16 -16.53
N GLY A 118 16.41 1.60 -16.24
CA GLY A 118 17.10 0.62 -17.07
C GLY A 118 17.90 1.20 -18.25
N SER A 119 17.38 2.25 -18.90
CA SER A 119 18.01 2.85 -20.09
C SER A 119 17.97 4.37 -20.05
N THR A 120 18.97 5.01 -20.69
CA THR A 120 18.97 6.46 -20.91
C THR A 120 17.82 6.86 -21.86
N PRO A 121 17.33 8.10 -21.79
CA PRO A 121 16.30 8.61 -22.71
C PRO A 121 16.70 8.50 -24.18
N SER A 122 17.99 8.63 -24.48
CA SER A 122 18.54 8.59 -25.85
C SER A 122 18.89 7.18 -26.33
N ALA A 123 18.69 6.14 -25.51
CA ALA A 123 19.02 4.78 -25.91
C ALA A 123 18.06 4.33 -27.03
N PRO A 124 18.57 3.85 -28.18
CA PRO A 124 17.72 3.29 -29.22
C PRO A 124 16.92 2.09 -28.68
N PRO A 125 15.72 1.81 -29.22
CA PRO A 125 15.00 0.59 -28.88
C PRO A 125 15.88 -0.62 -29.20
N ALA A 126 15.76 -1.68 -28.39
CA ALA A 126 16.54 -2.90 -28.59
C ALA A 126 16.28 -3.52 -29.98
N ASN A 127 15.05 -3.34 -30.48
CA ASN A 127 14.65 -3.69 -31.84
C ASN A 127 14.03 -2.46 -32.54
N PRO A 128 14.47 -2.12 -33.76
CA PRO A 128 13.95 -0.96 -34.50
C PRO A 128 12.49 -1.13 -34.97
N ASP A 129 12.00 -2.36 -35.10
CA ASP A 129 10.62 -2.69 -35.51
C ASP A 129 9.63 -2.78 -34.33
N GLU A 130 10.11 -2.69 -33.10
CA GLU A 130 9.29 -2.84 -31.91
C GLU A 130 8.67 -1.50 -31.49
N SER A 131 7.35 -1.47 -31.34
CA SER A 131 6.63 -0.27 -30.88
C SER A 131 7.05 0.07 -29.44
N LEU A 132 7.69 1.23 -29.27
CA LEU A 132 8.18 1.67 -27.97
C LEU A 132 7.04 2.10 -27.04
N VAL A 133 6.64 1.21 -26.12
CA VAL A 133 5.63 1.52 -25.09
C VAL A 133 6.29 2.16 -23.88
N ILE A 134 5.95 3.43 -23.61
CA ILE A 134 6.42 4.17 -22.43
C ILE A 134 5.36 4.08 -21.33
N VAL A 135 5.76 3.62 -20.14
CA VAL A 135 4.89 3.50 -18.97
C VAL A 135 5.28 4.56 -17.94
N LEU A 136 4.38 5.52 -17.71
CA LEU A 136 4.58 6.54 -16.68
C LEU A 136 4.22 5.98 -15.30
N VAL A 137 5.19 5.91 -14.41
CA VAL A 137 5.04 5.45 -13.04
C VAL A 137 5.02 6.65 -12.10
N LEU A 138 3.95 6.78 -11.32
CA LEU A 138 3.84 7.80 -10.29
C LEU A 138 4.14 7.17 -8.94
N PRO A 139 5.26 7.52 -8.28
CA PRO A 139 5.54 7.02 -6.96
C PRO A 139 4.59 7.65 -5.93
N GLU A 140 4.52 7.02 -4.76
CA GLU A 140 3.82 7.60 -3.63
C GLU A 140 4.43 8.97 -3.25
N LEU A 141 3.58 9.85 -2.70
CA LEU A 141 4.00 11.17 -2.22
C LEU A 141 5.23 11.08 -1.33
N GLY A 142 6.25 11.88 -1.61
CA GLY A 142 7.48 11.91 -0.83
C GLY A 142 8.46 10.77 -1.09
N ARG A 143 8.12 9.79 -1.94
CA ARG A 143 9.03 8.69 -2.27
C ARG A 143 9.75 8.94 -3.60
N GLY A 144 11.02 8.54 -3.65
CA GLY A 144 11.87 8.63 -4.84
C GLY A 144 11.76 7.42 -5.76
N PRO A 145 12.49 7.41 -6.89
CA PRO A 145 12.43 6.35 -7.91
C PRO A 145 12.78 4.95 -7.38
N CYS A 146 13.66 4.86 -6.39
CA CYS A 146 14.01 3.57 -5.75
C CYS A 146 12.81 2.88 -5.08
N SER A 147 11.74 3.61 -4.76
CA SER A 147 10.53 3.03 -4.17
C SER A 147 9.74 2.15 -5.13
N VAL A 148 9.89 2.38 -6.45
CA VAL A 148 9.17 1.69 -7.52
C VAL A 148 10.10 0.83 -8.37
N GLY A 149 11.31 0.53 -7.87
CA GLY A 149 12.33 -0.25 -8.59
C GLY A 149 11.83 -1.63 -9.05
N ASP A 150 11.12 -2.37 -8.18
CA ASP A 150 10.60 -3.69 -8.53
C ASP A 150 9.52 -3.62 -9.61
N THR A 151 8.64 -2.61 -9.53
CA THR A 151 7.64 -2.32 -10.56
C THR A 151 8.33 -1.99 -11.88
N CYS A 152 9.36 -1.15 -11.86
CA CYS A 152 10.12 -0.80 -13.06
C CYS A 152 10.81 -2.03 -13.66
N ARG A 153 11.42 -2.91 -12.86
CA ARG A 153 11.98 -4.18 -13.35
C ARG A 153 10.92 -5.03 -14.05
N ALA A 154 9.74 -5.17 -13.45
CA ALA A 154 8.66 -5.96 -14.02
C ALA A 154 8.11 -5.36 -15.34
N ILE A 155 8.20 -4.04 -15.52
CA ILE A 155 7.84 -3.35 -16.76
C ILE A 155 8.93 -3.58 -17.82
N ILE A 156 10.21 -3.43 -17.46
CA ILE A 156 11.35 -3.69 -18.35
C ILE A 156 11.33 -5.14 -18.85
N GLY A 157 11.06 -6.11 -17.97
CA GLY A 157 10.95 -7.53 -18.34
C GLY A 157 9.82 -7.85 -19.33
N ARG A 158 8.91 -6.90 -19.59
CA ARG A 158 7.86 -7.01 -20.61
C ARG A 158 8.17 -6.22 -21.89
N GLY A 159 9.41 -5.75 -22.07
CA GLY A 159 9.82 -4.95 -23.24
C GLY A 159 9.34 -3.49 -23.21
N MET A 160 8.75 -3.04 -22.10
CA MET A 160 8.26 -1.67 -21.96
C MET A 160 9.29 -0.78 -21.27
N ARG A 161 9.21 0.55 -21.50
CA ARG A 161 10.10 1.53 -20.87
C ARG A 161 9.40 2.27 -19.72
N PRO A 162 9.71 1.96 -18.46
CA PRO A 162 9.18 2.71 -17.32
C PRO A 162 9.90 4.05 -17.16
N VAL A 163 9.11 5.09 -16.88
CA VAL A 163 9.58 6.42 -16.54
C VAL A 163 8.92 6.84 -15.25
N VAL A 164 9.70 7.14 -14.22
CA VAL A 164 9.18 7.57 -12.93
C VAL A 164 9.09 9.09 -12.90
N LEU A 165 7.90 9.61 -12.61
CA LEU A 165 7.67 11.04 -12.46
C LEU A 165 7.97 11.47 -11.03
N SER A 166 9.04 12.23 -10.84
CA SER A 166 9.39 12.86 -9.56
C SER A 166 8.75 14.25 -9.49
N GLN A 167 7.80 14.41 -8.55
CA GLN A 167 7.04 15.64 -8.35
C GLN A 167 7.92 16.84 -7.96
N ARG A 168 7.39 18.07 -8.15
CA ARG A 168 8.09 19.32 -7.80
C ARG A 168 8.53 19.31 -6.34
N GLY A 169 9.77 19.72 -6.05
CA GLY A 169 10.28 19.78 -4.67
C GLY A 169 10.51 18.42 -4.00
N HIS A 170 10.34 17.31 -4.71
CA HIS A 170 10.48 15.95 -4.17
C HIS A 170 11.60 15.16 -4.86
N ALA A 171 12.11 14.14 -4.18
CA ALA A 171 13.17 13.26 -4.66
C ALA A 171 14.43 14.00 -5.18
N GLY A 172 14.74 15.18 -4.64
CA GLY A 172 15.88 16.02 -5.06
C GLY A 172 15.60 16.95 -6.24
N CYS A 173 14.34 17.07 -6.70
CA CYS A 173 13.94 18.05 -7.70
C CYS A 173 13.84 19.46 -7.07
N PRO A 174 14.51 20.49 -7.61
CA PRO A 174 14.44 21.84 -7.04
C PRO A 174 13.03 22.42 -7.13
N LEU A 175 12.61 23.13 -6.09
CA LEU A 175 11.34 23.84 -6.05
C LEU A 175 11.52 25.24 -6.65
N THR A 176 11.48 25.35 -7.97
CA THR A 176 11.69 26.64 -8.68
C THR A 176 10.47 27.56 -8.65
N THR A 177 9.30 27.06 -8.23
CA THR A 177 8.04 27.79 -8.18
C THR A 177 7.22 27.40 -6.94
N PRO A 178 6.53 28.33 -6.26
CA PRO A 178 5.67 28.03 -5.10
C PRO A 178 4.31 27.48 -5.56
N ARG A 179 4.32 26.41 -6.37
CA ARG A 179 3.12 25.67 -6.77
C ARG A 179 3.27 24.22 -6.34
N LEU A 180 2.48 23.85 -5.35
CA LEU A 180 2.32 22.46 -4.93
C LEU A 180 1.45 21.75 -5.97
N GLN A 181 1.83 20.54 -6.37
CA GLN A 181 0.93 19.69 -7.14
C GLN A 181 -0.28 19.35 -6.27
N ALA A 182 -1.48 19.55 -6.82
CA ALA A 182 -2.69 19.04 -6.19
C ALA A 182 -2.57 17.51 -6.13
N SER A 183 -2.48 16.96 -4.92
CA SER A 183 -2.70 15.54 -4.69
C SER A 183 -4.17 15.25 -4.99
N ALA A 184 -4.46 14.13 -5.65
CA ALA A 184 -5.82 13.71 -6.00
C ALA A 184 -6.70 13.33 -4.79
N LEU A 185 -6.50 13.99 -3.66
CA LEU A 185 -7.26 13.88 -2.42
C LEU A 185 -8.21 15.08 -2.26
N SER A 186 -8.79 15.59 -3.35
CA SER A 186 -9.96 16.47 -3.23
C SER A 186 -11.21 15.60 -3.14
N SER A 187 -11.67 15.39 -1.92
CA SER A 187 -12.98 14.78 -1.65
C SER A 187 -14.06 15.52 -2.43
N GLY A 188 -14.91 14.76 -3.13
CA GLY A 188 -16.03 15.27 -3.89
C GLY A 188 -17.03 15.94 -2.95
N ARG A 189 -16.93 17.26 -2.80
CA ARG A 189 -18.00 18.06 -2.23
C ARG A 189 -19.03 18.30 -3.33
N SER A 190 -20.01 17.40 -3.40
CA SER A 190 -21.24 17.57 -4.17
C SER A 190 -21.94 18.85 -3.69
N SER A 191 -21.76 19.96 -4.40
CA SER A 191 -22.69 21.09 -4.30
C SER A 191 -23.97 20.71 -5.03
N ARG A 192 -24.98 20.26 -4.27
CA ARG A 192 -26.37 20.29 -4.71
C ARG A 192 -26.71 21.75 -5.00
N GLY A 193 -27.14 22.02 -6.23
CA GLY A 193 -27.82 23.26 -6.56
C GLY A 193 -29.16 23.32 -5.84
N SER A 194 -29.48 24.53 -5.40
CA SER A 194 -30.83 25.05 -5.24
C SER A 194 -30.89 26.35 -6.03
#